data_AF-A0A416HJJ1-F1
#
_entry.id   AF-A0A416HJJ1-F1
#
_cell.length_a   1.000
_cell.length_b   1.000
_cell.length_c   1.000
_cell.angle_alpha   90.00
_cell.angle_beta   90.00
_cell.angle_gamma   90.00
#
_symmetry.space_group_name_H-M   'P 1'
#
loop_
_entity.id
_entity.type
_entity.pdbx_description
1 polymer ?
#
loop_
_entity_poly.entity_id
_entity_poly.type
_entity_poly.pdbx_seq_one_letter_code
_entity_poly.pdbx_strand_id
1 'polypeptide(L)'
;MDRKEKLLNIIGKERNELLIQLVDETIFLEDRLEELKQYPFIAVNPKNPMKQRATPASRQYKEMLQQYTSCIRVIARITGQDDTDEESPLRKWFRKRTDNAD
;
A
#
# COMPACT_ATOMS: atom_id res chain seq x y z
N MET A 1 -16.43 -5.18 -14.91
CA MET A 1 -15.06 -5.68 -14.68
C MET A 1 -14.84 -5.71 -13.20
N ASP A 2 -14.67 -6.92 -12.67
CA ASP A 2 -14.46 -7.20 -11.26
C ASP A 2 -13.14 -6.54 -10.77
N ARG A 3 -13.06 -6.16 -9.49
CA ARG A 3 -11.86 -5.52 -8.93
C ARG A 3 -10.64 -6.43 -9.04
N LYS A 4 -10.84 -7.73 -8.88
CA LYS A 4 -9.81 -8.77 -9.10
C LYS A 4 -9.28 -8.74 -10.52
N GLU A 5 -10.16 -8.72 -11.51
CA GLU A 5 -9.78 -8.66 -12.92
C GLU A 5 -8.93 -7.42 -13.23
N LYS A 6 -9.27 -6.26 -12.66
CA LYS A 6 -8.48 -5.02 -12.83
C LYS A 6 -7.06 -5.18 -12.30
N LEU A 7 -6.90 -5.68 -11.07
CA LEU A 7 -5.59 -5.86 -10.44
C LEU A 7 -4.75 -6.89 -11.19
N LEU A 8 -5.38 -8.00 -11.57
CA LEU A 8 -4.78 -9.02 -12.41
C LEU A 8 -4.30 -8.43 -13.75
N ASN A 9 -5.12 -7.61 -14.43
CA ASN A 9 -4.73 -6.98 -15.69
C ASN A 9 -3.51 -6.06 -15.55
N ILE A 10 -3.38 -5.34 -14.43
CA ILE A 10 -2.20 -4.52 -14.12
C ILE A 10 -0.94 -5.38 -14.01
N ILE A 11 -1.03 -6.55 -13.39
CA ILE A 11 0.11 -7.46 -13.20
C ILE A 11 0.57 -8.12 -14.52
N GLY A 12 -0.28 -8.16 -15.55
CA GLY A 12 0.06 -8.79 -16.83
C GLY A 12 -0.08 -10.32 -16.82
N LYS A 13 0.44 -11.02 -17.83
CA LYS A 13 0.19 -12.47 -18.03
C LYS A 13 1.13 -13.39 -17.23
N GLU A 14 2.28 -12.90 -16.79
CA GLU A 14 3.28 -13.67 -16.04
C GLU A 14 2.93 -13.70 -14.54
N ARG A 15 1.80 -14.32 -14.21
CA ARG A 15 1.31 -14.43 -12.83
C ARG A 15 1.66 -15.80 -12.27
N ASN A 16 2.39 -15.83 -11.16
CA ASN A 16 2.54 -17.03 -10.35
C ASN A 16 1.48 -17.05 -9.23
N GLU A 17 1.38 -18.18 -8.52
CA GLU A 17 0.40 -18.36 -7.43
C GLU A 17 0.54 -17.31 -6.32
N LEU A 18 1.76 -16.88 -6.01
CA LEU A 18 2.02 -15.86 -5.00
C LEU A 18 1.42 -14.50 -5.39
N LEU A 19 1.48 -14.13 -6.67
CA LEU A 19 0.87 -12.90 -7.18
C LEU A 19 -0.65 -12.96 -7.13
N ILE A 20 -1.24 -14.13 -7.42
CA ILE A 20 -2.69 -14.33 -7.32
C ILE A 20 -3.12 -14.20 -5.86
N GLN A 21 -2.39 -14.82 -4.94
CA GLN A 21 -2.65 -14.69 -3.50
C GLN A 21 -2.52 -13.23 -3.04
N LEU A 22 -1.49 -12.51 -3.47
CA LEU A 22 -1.32 -11.09 -3.13
C LEU A 22 -2.51 -10.24 -3.62
N VAL A 23 -3.06 -10.53 -4.80
CA VAL A 23 -4.27 -9.86 -5.29
C VAL A 23 -5.47 -10.15 -4.39
N ASP A 24 -5.66 -11.40 -4.00
CA ASP A 24 -6.77 -11.80 -3.13
C ASP A 24 -6.68 -11.12 -1.75
N GLU A 25 -5.49 -11.07 -1.16
CA GLU A 25 -5.25 -10.33 0.08
C GLU A 25 -5.47 -8.81 -0.10
N THR A 26 -5.08 -8.25 -1.25
CA THR A 26 -5.30 -6.84 -1.55
C THR A 26 -6.79 -6.50 -1.58
N ILE A 27 -7.62 -7.34 -2.21
CA ILE A 27 -9.07 -7.15 -2.28
C ILE A 27 -9.70 -7.29 -0.89
N PHE A 28 -9.30 -8.31 -0.13
CA PHE A 28 -9.77 -8.49 1.24
C PHE A 28 -9.51 -7.24 2.09
N LEU A 29 -8.30 -6.66 1.98
CA LEU A 29 -7.94 -5.43 2.69
C LEU A 29 -8.74 -4.21 2.21
N GLU A 30 -9.02 -4.09 0.91
CA GLU A 30 -9.89 -3.04 0.37
C GLU A 30 -11.30 -3.10 0.98
N ASP A 31 -11.88 -4.29 1.04
CA ASP A 31 -13.22 -4.51 1.60
C ASP A 31 -13.25 -4.19 3.10
N ARG A 32 -12.25 -4.66 3.87
CA ARG A 32 -12.15 -4.33 5.31
C ARG A 32 -11.98 -2.84 5.54
N LEU A 33 -11.20 -2.15 4.71
CA LEU A 33 -11.02 -0.70 4.80
C LEU A 33 -12.33 0.04 4.54
N GLU A 34 -13.11 -0.39 3.55
CA GLU A 34 -14.40 0.25 3.22
C GLU A 34 -15.45 0.04 4.30
N GLU A 35 -15.49 -1.14 4.92
CA GLU A 35 -16.33 -1.39 6.10
C GLU A 35 -15.93 -0.52 7.29
N LEU A 36 -14.63 -0.39 7.57
CA LEU A 36 -14.14 0.39 8.69
C LEU A 36 -14.49 1.87 8.56
N LYS A 37 -14.50 2.43 7.34
CA LYS A 37 -14.91 3.83 7.09
C LYS A 37 -16.34 4.14 7.52
N GLN A 38 -17.21 3.14 7.66
CA GLN A 38 -18.59 3.34 8.11
C GLN A 38 -18.68 3.66 9.61
N TYR A 39 -17.62 3.39 10.38
CA TYR A 39 -17.59 3.64 11.82
C TYR A 39 -16.94 4.99 12.15
N PRO A 40 -17.36 5.67 13.24
CA PRO A 40 -16.69 6.88 13.68
C PRO A 40 -15.26 6.58 14.11
N PHE A 41 -14.30 7.36 13.64
CA PHE A 41 -12.89 7.21 14.02
C PHE A 41 -12.53 7.95 15.31
N ILE A 42 -13.38 8.90 15.71
CA ILE A 42 -13.21 9.69 16.92
C ILE A 42 -14.47 9.55 17.77
N ALA A 43 -14.27 9.21 19.04
CA ALA A 43 -15.30 9.29 20.06
C ALA A 43 -15.09 10.56 20.88
N VAL A 44 -16.13 11.40 20.91
CA VAL A 44 -16.17 12.65 21.71
C VAL A 44 -16.85 12.35 23.04
N ASN A 45 -16.28 12.85 24.14
CA ASN A 45 -16.91 12.68 25.46
C ASN A 45 -18.19 13.53 25.55
N PRO A 46 -19.36 12.94 25.89
CA PRO A 46 -20.64 13.66 25.89
C PRO A 46 -20.72 14.77 26.95
N LYS A 47 -19.90 14.71 28.00
CA LYS A 47 -19.85 15.72 29.08
C LYS A 47 -18.80 16.80 28.84
N ASN A 48 -17.81 16.54 27.97
CA ASN A 48 -16.76 17.49 27.64
C ASN A 48 -16.27 17.28 26.20
N PRO A 49 -16.78 18.08 25.24
CA PRO A 49 -16.42 17.95 23.82
C PRO A 49 -14.93 18.12 23.50
N MET A 50 -14.15 18.77 24.38
CA MET A 50 -12.70 18.92 24.20
C MET A 50 -11.92 17.62 24.46
N LYS A 51 -12.56 16.62 25.09
CA LYS A 51 -11.96 15.30 25.31
C LYS A 51 -12.39 14.35 24.21
N GLN A 52 -11.44 13.98 23.37
CA GLN A 52 -11.64 13.07 22.24
C GLN A 52 -10.66 11.89 22.32
N ARG A 53 -11.07 10.74 21.80
CA ARG A 53 -10.21 9.56 21.70
C ARG A 53 -10.41 8.83 20.38
N ALA A 54 -9.35 8.21 19.88
CA ALA A 54 -9.44 7.29 18.75
C ALA A 54 -10.31 6.09 19.14
N THR A 55 -11.20 5.70 18.22
CA THR A 55 -12.02 4.49 18.37
C THR A 55 -11.22 3.24 17.99
N PRO A 56 -11.69 2.03 18.33
CA PRO A 56 -11.11 0.80 17.83
C PRO A 56 -11.06 0.74 16.30
N ALA A 57 -12.11 1.22 15.63
CA ALA A 57 -12.16 1.28 14.17
C ALA A 57 -11.04 2.15 13.57
N SER A 58 -10.72 3.29 14.19
CA SER A 58 -9.60 4.14 13.77
C SER A 58 -8.25 3.40 13.83
N ARG A 59 -8.02 2.60 14.87
CA ARG A 59 -6.77 1.84 15.03
C ARG A 59 -6.66 0.73 14.00
N GLN A 60 -7.72 -0.06 13.84
CA GLN A 60 -7.79 -1.13 12.84
C GLN A 60 -7.63 -0.58 11.42
N TYR A 61 -8.28 0.55 11.11
CA TYR A 61 -8.16 1.18 9.79
C TYR A 61 -6.72 1.56 9.48
N LYS A 62 -5.99 2.13 10.44
CA LYS A 62 -4.59 2.49 10.26
C LYS A 62 -3.71 1.26 9.96
N GLU A 63 -3.89 0.18 10.71
CA GLU A 63 -3.11 -1.06 10.53
C GLU A 63 -3.40 -1.71 9.17
N MET A 64 -4.68 -1.84 8.81
CA MET A 64 -5.10 -2.40 7.53
C MET A 64 -4.65 -1.54 6.35
N LEU A 65 -4.69 -0.20 6.49
CA LEU A 65 -4.23 0.72 5.46
C LEU A 65 -2.72 0.58 5.24
N GLN A 66 -1.95 0.36 6.31
CA GLN A 66 -0.52 0.14 6.21
C GLN A 66 -0.18 -1.17 5.49
N GLN A 67 -0.95 -2.24 5.74
CA GLN A 67 -0.81 -3.51 5.03
C GLN A 67 -1.21 -3.35 3.56
N TYR A 68 -2.38 -2.75 3.28
CA TYR A 68 -2.87 -2.50 1.93
C TYR A 68 -1.86 -1.68 1.11
N THR A 69 -1.35 -0.57 1.64
CA THR A 69 -0.32 0.24 0.96
C THR A 69 0.96 -0.54 0.70
N SER A 70 1.30 -1.52 1.54
CA SER A 70 2.45 -2.39 1.32
C SER A 70 2.20 -3.37 0.17
N CYS A 71 1.01 -3.98 0.08
CA CYS A 71 0.60 -4.78 -1.07
C CYS A 71 0.67 -3.97 -2.38
N ILE A 72 0.14 -2.74 -2.38
CA ILE A 72 0.20 -1.85 -3.54
C ILE A 72 1.64 -1.52 -3.95
N ARG A 73 2.54 -1.24 -3.00
CA ARG A 73 3.96 -1.02 -3.30
C ARG A 73 4.62 -2.25 -3.94
N VAL A 74 4.31 -3.45 -3.45
CA VAL A 74 4.83 -4.70 -4.03
C VAL A 74 4.33 -4.87 -5.47
N ILE A 75 3.03 -4.64 -5.71
CA ILE A 75 2.45 -4.70 -7.06
C ILE A 75 3.15 -3.69 -7.98
N ALA A 76 3.25 -2.43 -7.56
CA ALA A 76 3.87 -1.36 -8.34
C ALA A 76 5.32 -1.70 -8.74
N ARG A 77 6.12 -2.24 -7.80
CA ARG A 77 7.50 -2.66 -8.08
C ARG A 77 7.57 -3.80 -9.10
N ILE A 78 6.67 -4.78 -9.00
CA ILE A 78 6.67 -5.94 -9.91
C ILE A 78 6.20 -5.53 -11.31
N THR A 79 5.35 -4.52 -11.41
CA THR A 79 4.83 -4.01 -12.70
C THR A 79 5.69 -2.89 -13.31
N GLY A 80 6.81 -2.52 -12.67
CA GLY A 80 7.66 -1.41 -13.13
C GLY A 80 6.95 -0.06 -13.08
N GLN A 81 6.00 0.10 -12.16
CA GLN A 81 5.25 1.33 -11.90
C GLN A 81 5.72 2.00 -10.60
N ASP A 82 6.88 1.61 -10.06
CA ASP A 82 7.48 2.32 -8.93
C ASP A 82 8.22 3.58 -9.40
N ASP A 83 8.05 4.68 -8.67
CA ASP A 83 8.65 6.00 -8.94
C ASP A 83 10.19 6.03 -8.73
N THR A 84 10.87 4.88 -8.83
CA THR A 84 12.28 4.71 -8.45
C THR A 84 13.26 4.60 -9.60
N ASP A 85 12.82 4.83 -10.85
CA ASP A 85 13.72 4.83 -12.01
C ASP A 85 14.70 6.02 -12.01
N GLU A 86 14.53 7.01 -11.13
CA GLU A 86 15.60 7.98 -10.87
C GLU A 86 16.73 7.37 -10.04
N GLU A 87 17.86 7.11 -10.72
CA GLU A 87 19.11 6.73 -10.07
C GLU A 87 19.48 7.77 -8.98
N SER A 88 19.50 7.32 -7.73
CA SER A 88 19.83 8.13 -6.55
C SER A 88 21.13 8.92 -6.76
N PRO A 89 21.22 10.18 -6.31
CA PRO A 89 22.46 10.98 -6.39
C PRO A 89 23.70 10.26 -5.84
N LEU A 90 23.54 9.40 -4.82
CA LEU A 90 24.62 8.61 -4.26
C LEU A 90 25.11 7.51 -5.22
N ARG A 91 24.18 6.83 -5.91
CA ARG A 91 24.53 5.82 -6.93
C ARG A 91 25.21 6.48 -8.14
N LYS A 92 24.70 7.63 -8.59
CA LYS A 92 25.34 8.47 -9.63
C LYS A 92 26.76 8.87 -9.25
N TRP A 93 26.98 9.28 -7.99
CA TRP A 93 28.30 9.65 -7.48
C TRP A 93 29.26 8.47 -7.41
N PHE A 94 28.79 7.29 -6.97
CA PHE A 94 29.62 6.10 -6.83
C PHE A 94 30.09 5.55 -8.18
N ARG A 95 29.19 5.43 -9.17
CA ARG A 95 29.51 4.99 -10.54
C ARG A 95 30.59 5.85 -11.20
N LYS A 96 30.46 7.18 -11.08
CA LYS A 96 31.45 8.14 -11.60
C LYS A 96 32.87 7.93 -11.03
N ARG A 97 33.04 7.19 -9.94
CA ARG A 97 34.36 6.92 -9.35
C ARG A 97 34.87 5.52 -9.64
N THR A 98 33.99 4.54 -9.79
CA THR A 98 34.38 3.18 -10.19
C THR A 98 34.67 3.10 -11.68
N ASP A 99 33.95 3.85 -12.52
CA ASP A 99 34.12 3.82 -13.98
C ASP A 99 35.30 4.69 -14.46
N ASN A 100 35.86 5.53 -13.59
CA ASN A 100 37.06 6.36 -13.85
C ASN A 100 38.32 5.81 -13.16
N ALA A 101 38.29 4.53 -12.74
CA ALA A 101 39.39 3.88 -12.01
C ALA A 101 40.27 2.97 -12.89
N ASP A 102 40.14 3.06 -14.22
CA ASP A 102 41.07 2.47 -15.20
C ASP A 102 42.00 3.55 -15.79
#